data_AF-D4DUM8-F1
#
_entry.id   AF-D4DUM8-F1
#
_cell.length_a   1.000
_cell.length_b   1.000
_cell.length_c   1.000
_cell.angle_alpha   90.00
_cell.angle_beta   90.00
_cell.angle_gamma   90.00
#
_symmetry.space_group_name_H-M   'P 1'
#
loop_
_entity.id
_entity.type
_entity.pdbx_description
1 polymer ?
#
loop_
_entity_poly.entity_id
_entity_poly.type
_entity_poly.pdbx_seq_one_letter_code
_entity_poly.pdbx_strand_id
1 'polypeptide(L)'
;MNKRRILFVCLGNICRSPMAEYVLRHQAAERGLSRLVETASAGTSGWHDGEDMHRGTKAELKAHGIAADGFSSRKIRREDPAHYDLIIAMDDDNLAELENSSNSPT
;
A
#
# COMPACT_ATOMS: atom_id res chain seq x y z
N MET A 1 -14.64 12.55 13.77
CA MET A 1 -14.60 12.04 12.38
C MET A 1 -13.77 10.77 12.38
N ASN A 2 -14.26 9.69 11.79
CA ASN A 2 -13.49 8.45 11.69
C ASN A 2 -12.37 8.63 10.66
N LYS A 3 -11.19 8.13 11.01
CA LYS A 3 -10.02 8.09 10.15
C LYS A 3 -10.28 7.12 8.99
N ARG A 4 -10.04 7.56 7.76
CA ARG A 4 -10.15 6.77 6.53
C ARG A 4 -8.89 5.91 6.35
N ARG A 5 -9.05 4.59 6.25
CA ARG A 5 -7.97 3.63 6.04
C ARG A 5 -7.90 3.21 4.57
N ILE A 6 -6.75 3.39 3.95
CA ILE A 6 -6.53 3.15 2.52
C ILE A 6 -5.37 2.16 2.36
N LEU A 7 -5.60 1.08 1.61
CA LEU A 7 -4.59 0.09 1.26
C LEU A 7 -4.30 0.13 -0.24
N PHE A 8 -3.03 0.35 -0.59
CA PHE A 8 -2.57 0.27 -1.98
C PHE A 8 -2.02 -1.13 -2.27
N VAL A 9 -2.42 -1.73 -3.40
CA VAL A 9 -2.04 -3.12 -3.72
C VAL A 9 -1.41 -3.19 -5.10
N CYS A 10 -0.19 -3.75 -5.16
CA CYS A 10 0.43 -4.14 -6.42
C CYS A 10 0.86 -5.62 -6.39
N LEU A 11 1.53 -6.11 -7.43
CA LEU A 11 2.03 -7.50 -7.43
C LEU A 11 3.01 -7.82 -6.29
N GLY A 12 4.10 -7.06 -6.19
CA GLY A 12 5.25 -7.41 -5.33
C GLY A 12 5.47 -6.53 -4.10
N ASN A 13 4.64 -5.51 -3.87
CA ASN A 13 4.78 -4.53 -2.79
C ASN A 13 6.14 -3.82 -2.64
N ILE A 14 6.98 -3.78 -3.67
CA ILE A 14 8.29 -3.09 -3.58
C ILE A 14 8.40 -1.83 -4.45
N CYS A 15 7.49 -1.62 -5.41
CA CYS A 15 7.59 -0.51 -6.36
C CYS A 15 6.43 0.48 -6.29
N ARG A 16 5.26 0.07 -6.80
CA ARG A 16 4.10 0.96 -7.06
C ARG A 16 3.26 1.23 -5.83
N SER A 17 2.84 0.17 -5.12
CA SER A 17 2.03 0.35 -3.91
C SER A 17 2.77 1.05 -2.76
N PRO A 18 4.06 0.81 -2.46
CA PRO A 18 4.76 1.61 -1.46
C PRO A 18 4.90 3.08 -1.90
N MET A 19 5.15 3.36 -3.18
CA MET A 19 5.18 4.74 -3.68
C MET A 19 3.86 5.48 -3.36
N ALA A 20 2.73 4.87 -3.70
CA ALA A 20 1.41 5.45 -3.46
C ALA A 20 1.12 5.67 -1.96
N GLU A 21 1.48 4.70 -1.11
CA GLU A 21 1.34 4.80 0.35
C GLU A 21 2.05 6.02 0.92
N TYR A 22 3.34 6.18 0.61
CA TYR A 22 4.18 7.23 1.17
C TYR A 22 3.87 8.60 0.57
N VAL A 23 3.55 8.68 -0.73
CA VAL A 23 3.12 9.94 -1.37
C VAL A 23 1.81 10.44 -0.74
N LEU A 24 0.79 9.58 -0.60
CA LEU A 24 -0.46 10.01 0.01
C LEU A 24 -0.28 10.38 1.49
N ARG A 25 0.52 9.63 2.24
CA ARG A 25 0.84 9.94 3.64
C ARG A 25 1.49 11.31 3.78
N HIS A 26 2.46 11.61 2.91
CA HIS A 26 3.14 12.89 2.88
C HIS A 26 2.18 14.04 2.57
N GLN A 27 1.41 13.92 1.49
CA GLN A 27 0.44 14.96 1.10
C GLN A 27 -0.66 15.18 2.15
N ALA A 28 -1.09 14.11 2.84
CA ALA A 28 -2.02 14.22 3.95
C ALA A 28 -1.40 15.01 5.11
N ALA A 29 -0.11 14.82 5.41
CA ALA A 29 0.59 15.58 6.43
C ALA A 29 0.75 17.05 6.07
N GLU A 30 1.16 17.37 4.85
CA GLU A 30 1.29 18.75 4.36
C GLU A 30 -0.03 19.54 4.45
N ARG A 31 -1.16 18.85 4.32
CA ARG A 31 -2.50 19.44 4.37
C ARG A 31 -3.14 19.40 5.76
N GLY A 32 -2.43 18.94 6.79
CA GLY A 32 -2.96 18.82 8.15
C GLY A 32 -4.01 17.70 8.33
N LEU A 33 -4.05 16.73 7.43
CA LEU A 33 -5.03 15.63 7.37
C LEU A 33 -4.52 14.32 7.98
N SER A 34 -3.33 14.29 8.61
CA SER A 34 -2.73 13.05 9.16
C SER A 34 -3.62 12.30 10.15
N ARG A 35 -4.52 13.01 10.86
CA ARG A 35 -5.47 12.38 11.79
C ARG A 35 -6.68 11.75 11.11
N LEU A 36 -6.92 12.10 9.85
CA LEU A 36 -8.09 11.69 9.06
C LEU A 36 -7.76 10.60 8.04
N VAL A 37 -6.47 10.36 7.76
CA VAL A 37 -6.04 9.37 6.76
C VAL A 37 -4.99 8.45 7.37
N GLU A 38 -5.16 7.15 7.14
CA GLU A 38 -4.16 6.12 7.38
C GLU A 38 -3.93 5.35 6.10
N THR A 39 -2.66 5.20 5.74
CA THR A 39 -2.23 4.56 4.50
C THR A 39 -1.37 3.35 4.81
N ALA A 40 -1.54 2.30 4.02
CA ALA A 40 -0.65 1.15 3.99
C ALA A 40 -0.55 0.63 2.55
N SER A 41 0.36 -0.31 2.33
CA SER A 41 0.48 -1.05 1.09
C SER A 41 0.67 -2.54 1.30
N ALA A 42 0.35 -3.32 0.27
CA ALA A 42 0.54 -4.75 0.23
C ALA A 42 0.80 -5.25 -1.21
N GLY A 43 1.14 -6.54 -1.28
CA GLY A 43 1.44 -7.29 -2.51
C GLY A 43 0.46 -8.45 -2.70
N THR A 44 0.10 -8.80 -3.94
CA THR A 44 -0.72 -9.98 -4.19
C THR A 44 0.10 -11.29 -4.14
N SER A 45 1.36 -11.26 -4.57
CA SER A 45 2.21 -12.46 -4.66
C SER A 45 2.74 -12.94 -3.30
N GLY A 46 3.34 -12.03 -2.53
CA GLY A 46 4.13 -12.33 -1.34
C GLY A 46 5.61 -12.66 -1.62
N TRP A 47 6.10 -12.43 -2.85
CA TRP A 47 7.48 -12.76 -3.23
C TRP A 47 8.56 -11.97 -2.49
N HIS A 48 8.21 -10.77 -2.02
CA HIS A 48 9.14 -9.86 -1.35
C HIS A 48 8.76 -9.63 0.11
N ASP A 49 8.05 -10.57 0.75
CA ASP A 49 7.63 -10.40 2.15
C ASP A 49 8.84 -10.21 3.07
N GLY A 50 8.81 -9.16 3.88
CA GLY A 50 9.91 -8.75 4.75
C GLY A 50 10.94 -7.83 4.09
N GLU A 51 11.01 -7.77 2.77
CA GLU A 51 12.00 -6.97 2.05
C GLU A 51 11.71 -5.47 2.12
N ASP A 52 12.75 -4.64 1.94
CA ASP A 52 12.59 -3.20 1.74
C ASP A 52 12.07 -2.91 0.32
N MET A 53 11.60 -1.68 0.09
CA MET A 53 11.17 -1.23 -1.22
C MET A 53 12.33 -1.27 -2.23
N HIS A 54 11.97 -1.41 -3.49
CA HIS A 54 12.93 -1.38 -4.58
C HIS A 54 13.74 -0.08 -4.54
N ARG A 55 15.06 -0.18 -4.77
CA ARG A 55 16.00 0.95 -4.68
C ARG A 55 15.56 2.20 -5.47
N GLY A 56 14.92 1.99 -6.62
CA GLY A 56 14.40 3.09 -7.46
C GLY A 56 13.25 3.84 -6.79
N THR A 57 12.32 3.11 -6.17
CA THR A 57 11.21 3.72 -5.41
C THR A 57 11.74 4.50 -4.21
N LYS A 58 12.69 3.92 -3.47
CA LYS A 58 13.31 4.60 -2.31
C LYS A 58 14.04 5.87 -2.72
N ALA A 59 14.80 5.81 -3.82
CA ALA A 59 15.54 6.95 -4.34
C ALA A 59 14.60 8.07 -4.78
N GLU A 60 13.50 7.74 -5.46
CA GLU A 60 12.52 8.70 -5.94
C GLU A 60 11.79 9.40 -4.78
N LEU A 61 11.30 8.63 -3.79
CA LEU A 61 10.69 9.21 -2.59
C LEU A 61 11.64 10.18 -1.88
N LYS A 62 12.91 9.79 -1.74
CA LYS A 62 13.94 10.64 -1.14
C LYS A 62 14.20 11.91 -1.96
N ALA A 63 14.24 11.82 -3.29
CA ALA A 63 14.43 12.97 -4.17
C ALA A 63 13.32 14.02 -4.01
N HIS A 64 12.11 13.57 -3.66
CA HIS A 64 10.96 14.41 -3.35
C HIS A 64 10.83 14.80 -1.86
N GLY A 65 11.82 14.49 -1.02
CA GLY A 65 11.78 14.81 0.41
C GLY A 65 10.78 13.97 1.21
N ILE A 66 10.34 12.83 0.67
CA ILE A 66 9.40 11.93 1.32
C ILE A 66 10.18 10.86 2.08
N ALA A 67 10.13 10.92 3.41
CA ALA A 67 10.72 9.91 4.27
C ALA A 67 9.93 8.59 4.16
N ALA A 68 10.67 7.48 4.03
CA ALA A 68 10.10 6.15 3.81
C ALA A 68 10.70 5.07 4.74
N ASP A 69 11.11 5.50 5.94
CA ASP A 69 11.77 4.65 6.92
C ASP A 69 10.80 3.65 7.55
N GLY A 70 11.31 2.46 7.89
CA GLY A 70 10.53 1.41 8.54
C GLY A 70 9.58 0.65 7.60
N PHE A 71 9.70 0.84 6.28
CA PHE A 71 8.97 0.03 5.31
C PHE A 71 9.42 -1.44 5.36
N SER A 72 8.46 -2.33 5.26
CA SER A 72 8.68 -3.76 5.01
C SER A 72 7.54 -4.29 4.17
N SER A 73 7.87 -4.91 3.05
CA SER A 73 6.90 -5.46 2.11
C SER A 73 6.12 -6.60 2.76
N ARG A 74 4.84 -6.71 2.41
CA ARG A 74 3.96 -7.78 2.88
C ARG A 74 2.96 -8.22 1.82
N LYS A 75 2.54 -9.47 1.90
CA LYS A 75 1.37 -9.96 1.18
C LYS A 75 0.09 -9.36 1.76
N ILE A 76 -0.90 -9.16 0.90
CA ILE A 76 -2.26 -8.87 1.33
C ILE A 76 -2.80 -10.06 2.14
N ARG A 77 -3.55 -9.77 3.20
CA ARG A 77 -4.11 -10.74 4.14
C ARG A 77 -5.62 -10.81 3.97
N ARG A 78 -6.21 -11.93 4.38
CA ARG A 78 -7.67 -12.15 4.31
C ARG A 78 -8.45 -11.15 5.15
N GLU A 79 -7.84 -10.59 6.19
CA GLU A 79 -8.48 -9.63 7.09
C GLU A 79 -8.43 -8.18 6.55
N ASP A 80 -7.60 -7.90 5.54
CA ASP A 80 -7.41 -6.54 5.02
C ASP A 80 -8.73 -5.92 4.49
N PRO A 81 -9.58 -6.61 3.71
CA PRO A 81 -10.86 -6.06 3.26
C PRO A 81 -11.83 -5.66 4.38
N ALA A 82 -11.74 -6.31 5.54
CA ALA A 82 -12.54 -5.95 6.71
C ALA A 82 -11.92 -4.78 7.51
N HIS A 83 -10.63 -4.51 7.31
CA HIS A 83 -9.88 -3.50 8.06
C HIS A 83 -9.83 -2.13 7.35
N TYR A 84 -9.70 -2.12 6.02
CA TYR A 84 -9.53 -0.92 5.21
C TYR A 84 -10.84 -0.48 4.55
N ASP A 85 -11.09 0.83 4.55
CA ASP A 85 -12.29 1.43 3.95
C ASP A 85 -12.19 1.51 2.41
N LEU A 86 -10.97 1.47 1.88
CA LEU A 86 -10.68 1.53 0.45
C LEU A 86 -9.42 0.72 0.13
N ILE A 87 -9.54 -0.20 -0.82
CA ILE A 87 -8.42 -0.94 -1.40
C ILE A 87 -8.24 -0.46 -2.84
N ILE A 88 -7.04 -0.02 -3.19
CA ILE A 88 -6.71 0.53 -4.51
C ILE A 88 -5.69 -0.39 -5.18
N ALA A 89 -6.14 -1.12 -6.19
CA ALA A 89 -5.28 -1.90 -7.09
C ALA A 89 -4.49 -0.98 -8.03
N MET A 90 -3.22 -1.29 -8.29
CA MET A 90 -2.37 -0.48 -9.17
C MET A 90 -2.53 -0.78 -10.66
N ASP A 91 -3.10 -1.94 -11.00
CA ASP A 91 -3.44 -2.37 -12.35
C ASP A 91 -4.60 -3.39 -12.33
N ASP A 92 -5.13 -3.73 -13.51
CA ASP A 92 -6.27 -4.64 -13.67
C ASP A 92 -5.94 -6.08 -13.23
N ASP A 93 -4.70 -6.53 -13.38
CA ASP A 93 -4.28 -7.86 -12.91
C ASP A 93 -4.31 -7.93 -11.38
N ASN A 94 -3.92 -6.85 -10.70
CA ASN A 94 -3.99 -6.75 -9.25
C ASN A 94 -5.45 -6.74 -8.78
N LEU A 95 -6.34 -6.07 -9.51
CA LEU A 95 -7.77 -6.07 -9.22
C LEU A 95 -8.36 -7.48 -9.38
N ALA A 96 -8.10 -8.14 -10.51
CA ALA A 96 -8.58 -9.49 -10.76
C ALA A 96 -8.11 -10.49 -9.68
N GLU A 97 -6.85 -10.41 -9.27
CA GLU A 97 -6.31 -11.26 -8.20
C GLU A 97 -7.00 -11.01 -6.84
N LEU A 98 -7.31 -9.74 -6.53
CA LEU A 98 -8.06 -9.38 -5.32
C LEU A 98 -9.49 -9.93 -5.35
N GLU A 99 -10.19 -9.82 -6.48
CA GLU A 99 -11.55 -10.33 -6.64
C GLU A 99 -11.60 -11.86 -6.57
N ASN A 100 -10.62 -12.55 -7.17
CA ASN A 100 -10.49 -14.01 -7.11
C ASN A 100 -10.21 -14.51 -5.68
N SER A 101 -9.32 -13.82 -4.98
CA SER A 101 -8.98 -14.13 -3.58
C SER A 101 -10.17 -13.91 -2.62
N SER A 102 -11.08 -13.01 -2.98
CA SER A 102 -12.30 -12.70 -2.22
C SER A 102 -13.37 -13.79 -2.37
N ASN A 103 -13.35 -14.55 -3.47
CA ASN A 103 -14.36 -15.55 -3.84
C ASN A 103 -13.98 -17.00 -3.53
N SER A 104 -12.81 -17.26 -2.95
CA SER A 104 -12.39 -18.63 -2.61
C SER A 104 -13.07 -19.12 -1.32
N PRO A 105 -13.97 -20.13 -1.37
CA PRO A 105 -14.54 -20.74 -0.18
C PRO A 105 -13.45 -21.51 0.57
N THR A 106 -13.60 -21.57 1.89
CA THR A 106 -12.82 -22.45 2.78
C THR A 106 -12.85 -23.90 2.34
#